data_AF-A0A949GRH5-F1
#
_entry.id   AF-A0A949GRH5-F1
#
_cell.length_a   1.000
_cell.length_b   1.000
_cell.length_c   1.000
_cell.angle_alpha   90.00
_cell.angle_beta   90.00
_cell.angle_gamma   90.00
#
_symmetry.space_group_name_H-M   'P 1'
#
loop_
_entity.id
_entity.type
_entity.pdbx_description
1 polymer ?
#
loop_
_entity_poly.entity_id
_entity_poly.type
_entity_poly.pdbx_seq_one_letter_code
_entity_poly.pdbx_strand_id
1 'polypeptide(L)'
;MTNATLLHILIASHTLIAALSVASVAYVYYAALAKRHRAKDTLLVLALLWPAAIVALLFANGMQCVMQMWAKQLTGQHTGWVRDIYWLPESWVRLVPPVFTSLYALGIALLCGRRLWNKKR
;
A
#
# COMPACT_ATOMS: atom_id res chain seq x y z
N MET A 1 28.67 -2.87 -5.98
CA MET A 1 27.46 -3.70 -6.15
C MET A 1 27.10 -3.78 -7.62
N THR A 2 26.63 -4.92 -8.12
CA THR A 2 26.20 -5.04 -9.53
C THR A 2 24.76 -4.54 -9.72
N ASN A 3 24.38 -4.17 -10.95
CA ASN A 3 23.00 -3.78 -11.28
C ASN A 3 21.99 -4.89 -10.94
N ALA A 4 22.39 -6.15 -11.12
CA ALA A 4 21.56 -7.30 -10.77
C ALA A 4 21.28 -7.38 -9.25
N THR A 5 22.29 -7.09 -8.41
CA THR A 5 22.12 -7.04 -6.95
C THR A 5 21.20 -5.89 -6.54
N LEU A 6 21.39 -4.69 -7.13
CA LEU A 6 20.54 -3.53 -6.86
C LEU A 6 19.08 -3.78 -7.24
N LEU A 7 18.86 -4.40 -8.39
CA LEU A 7 17.51 -4.76 -8.86
C LEU A 7 16.83 -5.74 -7.89
N HIS A 8 17.55 -6.75 -7.39
CA HIS A 8 16.98 -7.68 -6.40
C HIS A 8 16.60 -7.00 -5.09
N ILE A 9 17.43 -6.09 -4.58
CA ILE A 9 17.14 -5.33 -3.36
C ILE A 9 15.91 -4.45 -3.57
N LEU A 10 15.80 -3.83 -4.73
CA LEU A 10 14.64 -3.02 -5.09
C LEU A 10 13.37 -3.88 -5.13
N ILE A 11 13.38 -4.99 -5.86
CA ILE A 11 12.22 -5.88 -5.97
C ILE A 11 11.82 -6.41 -4.59
N ALA A 12 12.79 -6.81 -3.76
CA ALA A 12 12.53 -7.27 -2.40
C ALA A 12 11.90 -6.19 -1.52
N SER A 13 12.43 -4.96 -1.58
CA SER A 13 11.91 -3.84 -0.80
C SER A 13 10.49 -3.48 -1.23
N HIS A 14 10.24 -3.41 -2.54
CA HIS A 14 8.91 -3.06 -3.04
C HIS A 14 7.88 -4.17 -2.74
N THR A 15 8.32 -5.43 -2.83
CA THR A 15 7.53 -6.60 -2.39
C THR A 15 7.14 -6.51 -0.92
N LEU A 16 8.07 -6.12 -0.05
CA LEU A 16 7.81 -5.95 1.38
C LEU A 16 6.81 -4.81 1.65
N ILE A 17 6.97 -3.67 0.96
CA ILE A 17 6.04 -2.54 1.07
C ILE A 17 4.63 -2.96 0.65
N ALA A 18 4.51 -3.72 -0.45
CA ALA A 18 3.23 -4.25 -0.90
C ALA A 18 2.61 -5.18 0.17
N ALA A 19 3.39 -6.12 0.73
CA ALA A 19 2.92 -7.05 1.76
C ALA A 19 2.46 -6.32 3.04
N LEU A 20 3.22 -5.32 3.50
CA LEU A 20 2.86 -4.48 4.65
C LEU A 20 1.58 -3.68 4.39
N SER A 21 1.38 -3.23 3.15
CA SER A 21 0.16 -2.52 2.76
C SER A 21 -1.06 -3.44 2.77
N VAL A 22 -0.91 -4.67 2.25
CA VAL A 22 -1.93 -5.73 2.33
C VAL A 22 -2.30 -6.02 3.78
N ALA A 23 -1.30 -6.26 4.63
CA ALA A 23 -1.49 -6.55 6.05
C ALA A 23 -2.18 -5.39 6.78
N SER A 24 -1.79 -4.14 6.47
CA SER A 24 -2.39 -2.94 7.05
C SER A 24 -3.87 -2.82 6.69
N VAL A 25 -4.21 -2.98 5.41
CA VAL A 25 -5.62 -2.96 4.97
C VAL A 25 -6.40 -4.09 5.64
N ALA A 26 -5.90 -5.33 5.62
CA ALA A 26 -6.55 -6.46 6.29
C ALA A 26 -6.78 -6.20 7.79
N TYR A 27 -5.80 -5.61 8.49
CA TYR A 27 -5.93 -5.27 9.89
C TYR A 27 -6.97 -4.17 10.14
N VAL A 28 -7.08 -3.17 9.26
CA VAL A 28 -8.13 -2.14 9.33
C VAL A 28 -9.52 -2.78 9.27
N TYR A 29 -9.76 -3.72 8.35
CA TYR A 29 -11.02 -4.45 8.27
C TYR A 29 -11.26 -5.32 9.51
N TYR A 30 -10.27 -6.08 9.94
CA TYR A 30 -10.35 -6.89 11.16
C TYR A 30 -10.72 -6.03 12.39
N ALA A 31 -10.02 -4.91 12.58
CA ALA A 31 -10.26 -4.01 13.70
C ALA A 31 -11.67 -3.38 13.63
N ALA A 32 -12.17 -3.08 12.43
CA ALA A 32 -13.53 -2.59 12.22
C ALA A 32 -14.58 -3.64 12.61
N LEU A 33 -14.34 -4.91 12.32
CA LEU A 33 -15.22 -6.03 12.69
C LEU A 33 -15.15 -6.33 14.18
N ALA A 34 -13.95 -6.40 14.75
CA ALA A 34 -13.65 -6.70 16.15
C ALA A 34 -13.92 -5.53 17.12
N LYS A 35 -14.45 -4.39 16.64
CA LYS A 35 -14.81 -3.21 17.43
C LYS A 35 -13.64 -2.61 18.23
N ARG A 36 -12.41 -2.65 17.68
CA ARG A 36 -11.24 -2.07 18.37
C ARG A 36 -11.27 -0.54 18.33
N HIS A 37 -10.82 0.09 19.41
CA HIS A 37 -10.76 1.55 19.52
C HIS A 37 -9.44 2.11 18.99
N ARG A 38 -9.51 2.96 17.95
CA ARG A 38 -8.34 3.61 17.32
C ARG A 38 -7.38 4.30 18.30
N ALA A 39 -7.89 4.95 19.33
CA ALA A 39 -7.05 5.68 20.30
C ALA A 39 -6.28 4.77 21.27
N LYS A 40 -6.69 3.50 21.42
CA LYS A 40 -6.07 2.54 22.34
C LYS A 40 -5.31 1.42 21.62
N ASP A 41 -5.41 1.37 20.29
CA ASP A 41 -4.82 0.33 19.47
C ASP A 41 -3.75 0.94 18.55
N THR A 42 -2.50 0.90 19.02
CA THR A 42 -1.33 1.41 18.30
C THR A 42 -1.18 0.73 16.93
N LEU A 43 -1.50 -0.57 16.83
CA LEU A 43 -1.43 -1.30 15.56
C LEU A 43 -2.46 -0.77 14.57
N LEU A 44 -3.66 -0.39 15.03
CA LEU A 44 -4.67 0.23 14.16
C LEU A 44 -4.22 1.62 13.67
N VAL A 45 -3.55 2.39 14.53
CA VAL A 45 -2.98 3.68 14.11
C VAL A 45 -1.92 3.47 13.04
N LEU A 46 -0.99 2.54 13.25
CA LEU A 46 0.06 2.22 12.27
C LEU A 46 -0.53 1.69 10.95
N ALA A 47 -1.51 0.79 11.02
CA ALA A 47 -2.20 0.25 9.84
C ALA A 47 -2.98 1.30 9.04
N LEU A 48 -3.35 2.42 9.66
CA LEU A 48 -3.94 3.57 8.96
C LEU A 48 -2.87 4.52 8.42
N LEU A 49 -1.84 4.82 9.20
CA LEU A 49 -0.80 5.75 8.78
C LEU A 49 0.05 5.19 7.63
N TRP A 50 0.31 3.88 7.62
CA TRP A 50 1.17 3.27 6.61
C TRP A 50 0.63 3.43 5.18
N PRO A 51 -0.59 2.96 4.83
CA PRO A 51 -1.12 3.18 3.48
C PRO A 51 -1.31 4.66 3.15
N ALA A 52 -1.68 5.49 4.15
CA ALA A 52 -1.82 6.93 3.96
C ALA A 52 -0.48 7.61 3.57
N ALA A 53 0.63 7.20 4.20
CA ALA A 53 1.96 7.69 3.85
C ALA A 53 2.37 7.27 2.43
N ILE A 54 2.08 6.03 2.02
CA ILE A 54 2.34 5.57 0.65
C ILE A 54 1.55 6.39 -0.38
N VAL A 55 0.26 6.62 -0.13
CA VAL A 55 -0.57 7.46 -1.00
C VAL A 55 -0.02 8.89 -1.07
N ALA A 56 0.36 9.48 0.07
CA ALA A 56 0.97 10.81 0.11
C ALA A 56 2.28 10.89 -0.69
N LEU A 57 3.14 9.87 -0.59
CA LEU A 57 4.38 9.78 -1.37
C LEU A 57 4.11 9.65 -2.87
N LEU A 58 3.08 8.88 -3.28
CA LEU A 58 2.67 8.80 -4.68
C LEU A 58 2.20 10.18 -5.20
N PHE A 59 1.37 10.89 -4.44
CA PHE A 59 0.92 12.23 -4.81
C PHE A 59 2.09 13.23 -4.90
N ALA A 60 3.00 13.21 -3.93
CA ALA A 60 4.20 14.06 -3.94
C ALA A 60 5.11 13.79 -5.14
N ASN A 61 5.05 12.57 -5.70
CA ASN A 61 5.81 12.15 -6.87
C ASN A 61 4.97 12.08 -8.16
N GLY A 62 3.93 12.90 -8.29
CA GLY A 62 3.14 13.02 -9.52
C GLY A 62 2.41 11.74 -9.93
N MET A 63 1.94 10.97 -8.95
CA MET A 63 1.30 9.64 -9.11
C MET A 63 2.23 8.56 -9.69
N GLN A 64 3.56 8.76 -9.63
CA GLN A 64 4.54 7.76 -10.04
C GLN A 64 5.15 7.04 -8.83
N CYS A 65 5.31 5.71 -8.92
CA CYS A 65 6.02 4.94 -7.91
C CYS A 65 7.54 5.13 -8.07
N VAL A 66 8.20 5.65 -7.03
CA VAL A 66 9.67 5.87 -7.00
C VAL A 66 10.44 4.57 -7.25
N MET A 67 10.01 3.47 -6.64
CA MET A 67 10.66 2.17 -6.84
C MET A 67 10.56 1.72 -8.29
N GLN A 68 9.46 2.01 -8.97
CA GLN A 68 9.30 1.70 -10.38
C GLN A 68 10.19 2.58 -11.28
N MET A 69 10.37 3.86 -10.92
CA MET A 69 11.31 4.74 -11.62
C MET A 69 12.75 4.21 -11.53
N TRP A 70 13.16 3.75 -10.35
CA TRP A 70 14.48 3.17 -10.16
C TRP A 70 14.64 1.81 -10.86
N ALA A 71 13.60 0.97 -10.88
CA ALA A 71 13.62 -0.29 -11.61
C ALA A 71 13.84 -0.08 -13.12
N LYS A 72 13.17 0.93 -13.71
CA LYS A 72 13.37 1.35 -15.11
C LYS A 72 14.79 1.82 -15.38
N GLN A 73 15.35 2.64 -14.48
CA GLN A 73 16.74 3.10 -14.60
C GLN A 73 17.75 1.95 -14.55
N LEU A 74 17.56 1.00 -13.64
CA LEU A 74 18.46 -0.15 -13.47
C LEU A 74 18.38 -1.18 -14.62
N THR A 75 17.24 -1.27 -15.29
CA THR A 75 17.01 -2.22 -16.39
C THR A 75 17.22 -1.61 -17.78
N GLY A 76 17.36 -0.28 -17.88
CA GLY A 76 17.40 0.43 -19.17
C GLY A 76 16.07 0.41 -19.92
N GLN A 77 14.98 -0.06 -19.28
CA GLN A 77 13.65 -0.07 -19.88
C GLN A 77 12.96 1.27 -19.63
N HIS A 78 12.86 2.10 -20.67
CA HIS A 78 12.21 3.40 -20.60
C HIS A 78 10.72 3.36 -20.98
N THR A 79 10.27 2.27 -21.61
CA THR A 79 8.88 2.05 -22.02
C THR A 79 8.28 0.86 -21.26
N GLY A 80 6.99 0.94 -20.92
CA GLY A 80 6.29 -0.14 -20.22
C GLY A 80 6.47 -0.15 -18.69
N TRP A 81 6.03 -1.25 -18.06
CA TRP A 81 6.20 -1.51 -16.63
C TRP A 81 7.32 -2.53 -16.44
N VAL A 82 8.27 -2.25 -15.56
CA VAL A 82 9.25 -3.22 -15.10
C VAL A 82 8.63 -4.02 -13.96
N ARG A 83 8.85 -5.34 -13.94
CA ARG A 83 8.47 -6.16 -12.80
C ARG A 83 9.31 -5.77 -11.59
N ASP A 84 8.66 -5.13 -10.63
CA ASP A 84 9.26 -4.63 -9.41
C ASP A 84 8.71 -5.31 -8.14
N ILE A 85 7.85 -6.33 -8.28
CA ILE A 85 7.31 -7.15 -7.18
C ILE A 85 7.42 -8.64 -7.56
N TYR A 86 7.83 -9.51 -6.63
CA TYR A 86 8.10 -10.93 -6.92
C TYR A 86 6.85 -11.74 -7.29
N TRP A 87 5.73 -11.53 -6.60
CA TRP A 87 4.54 -12.39 -6.66
C TRP A 87 3.42 -11.83 -7.53
N LEU A 88 3.59 -10.64 -8.11
CA LEU A 88 2.54 -9.96 -8.86
C LEU A 88 2.84 -9.96 -10.38
N PRO A 89 1.93 -10.48 -11.23
CA PRO A 89 2.08 -10.36 -12.68
C PRO A 89 2.02 -8.91 -13.12
N GLU A 90 2.74 -8.54 -14.18
CA GLU A 90 2.83 -7.15 -14.68
C GLU A 90 1.44 -6.56 -15.01
N SER A 91 0.52 -7.38 -15.54
CA SER A 91 -0.85 -6.99 -15.85
C SER A 91 -1.65 -6.53 -14.63
N TRP A 92 -1.33 -7.05 -13.44
CA TRP A 92 -1.99 -6.70 -12.20
C TRP A 92 -1.37 -5.47 -11.53
N VAL A 93 -0.09 -5.17 -11.77
CA VAL A 93 0.61 -4.06 -11.10
C VAL A 93 -0.09 -2.72 -11.33
N ARG A 94 -0.63 -2.48 -12.53
CA ARG A 94 -1.35 -1.24 -12.85
C ARG A 94 -2.66 -1.07 -12.09
N LEU A 95 -3.27 -2.19 -11.69
CA LEU A 95 -4.52 -2.22 -10.94
C LEU A 95 -4.29 -2.08 -9.43
N VAL A 96 -3.06 -2.33 -8.94
CA VAL A 96 -2.77 -2.27 -7.52
C VAL A 96 -3.09 -0.89 -6.93
N PRO A 97 -2.57 0.25 -7.44
CA PRO A 97 -2.85 1.54 -6.83
C PRO A 97 -4.35 1.87 -6.71
N PRO A 98 -5.19 1.77 -7.77
CA PRO A 98 -6.61 2.08 -7.63
C PRO A 98 -7.34 1.07 -6.74
N VAL A 99 -7.10 -0.24 -6.90
CA VAL A 99 -7.79 -1.28 -6.11
C VAL A 99 -7.44 -1.15 -4.62
N PHE A 100 -6.16 -1.04 -4.28
CA PHE A 100 -5.73 -0.93 -2.88
C PHE A 100 -6.22 0.35 -2.23
N THR A 101 -6.18 1.47 -2.95
CA THR A 101 -6.67 2.75 -2.44
C THR A 101 -8.18 2.70 -2.18
N SER A 102 -8.95 2.11 -3.09
CA SER A 102 -10.40 1.90 -2.91
C SER A 102 -10.69 1.00 -1.72
N LEU A 103 -10.02 -0.15 -1.60
CA LEU A 103 -10.19 -1.05 -0.46
C LEU A 103 -9.82 -0.39 0.87
N TYR A 104 -8.75 0.41 0.88
CA TYR A 104 -8.34 1.15 2.07
C TYR A 104 -9.38 2.22 2.46
N ALA A 105 -9.88 3.00 1.50
CA ALA A 105 -10.92 4.00 1.73
C ALA A 105 -12.22 3.38 2.27
N LEU A 106 -12.63 2.23 1.73
CA LEU A 106 -13.78 1.48 2.23
C LEU A 106 -13.57 0.98 3.67
N GLY A 107 -12.37 0.51 4.02
CA GLY A 107 -12.03 0.10 5.38
C GLY A 107 -12.14 1.26 6.38
N ILE A 108 -11.65 2.45 6.00
CA ILE A 108 -11.81 3.67 6.80
C ILE A 108 -13.29 4.04 6.93
N ALA A 109 -14.04 4.02 5.83
CA ALA A 109 -15.47 4.34 5.84
C ALA A 109 -16.24 3.42 6.78
N LEU A 110 -15.91 2.13 6.82
CA LEU A 110 -16.50 1.16 7.73
C LEU A 110 -16.20 1.49 9.21
N LEU A 111 -14.95 1.85 9.53
CA LEU A 111 -14.56 2.30 10.87
C LEU A 111 -15.31 3.56 11.31
N CYS A 112 -15.39 4.56 10.43
CA CYS A 112 -16.03 5.84 10.72
C CYS A 112 -17.56 5.74 10.79
N GLY A 113 -18.18 5.08 9.80
CA GLY A 113 -19.63 4.91 9.70
C GLY A 113 -20.21 4.15 10.89
N ARG A 114 -19.53 3.09 11.36
CA ARG A 114 -19.95 2.37 12.58
C ARG A 114 -19.91 3.25 13.83
N ARG A 115 -18.93 4.13 13.97
CA ARG A 115 -18.83 5.02 15.14
C ARG A 115 -19.96 6.04 15.19
N LEU A 116 -20.34 6.58 14.02
CA LEU A 116 -21.47 7.51 13.90
C LEU A 116 -22.80 6.82 14.22
N TRP A 117 -22.97 5.56 13.78
CA TRP A 117 -24.15 4.75 14.12
C TRP A 117 -24.28 4.50 15.62
N ASN A 118 -23.20 4.08 16.29
CA ASN A 118 -23.20 3.79 17.72
C ASN A 118 -23.33 5.04 18.62
N LYS A 119 -23.08 6.24 18.10
CA LYS A 119 -23.34 7.50 18.83
C LYS A 119 -24.79 7.96 18.76
N LYS A 120 -25.57 7.48 17.79
CA LYS A 120 -26.98 7.85 17.57
C LYS A 120 -27.98 6.92 18.28
N ARG A 121 -27.52 5.77 18.78
CA ARG A 121 -28.27 4.88 19.68
C ARG A 121 -27.80 5.10 21.11
#